data_AF-A0A652K5K4-F1
#
_entry.id   AF-A0A652K5K4-F1
#
_cell.length_a   1.000
_cell.length_b   1.000
_cell.length_c   1.000
_cell.angle_alpha   90.00
_cell.angle_beta   90.00
_cell.angle_gamma   90.00
#
_symmetry.space_group_name_H-M   'P 1'
#
loop_
_entity.id
_entity.type
_entity.pdbx_description
1 polymer ?
#
loop_
_entity_poly.entity_id
_entity_poly.type
_entity_poly.pdbx_seq_one_letter_code
_entity_poly.pdbx_strand_id
1 'polypeptide(L)'
;ALDGAAPAPEGPAPADDGAGGTVQRRLAGLTGTERTDALRELLRAEASETLGHSSPATVTADRSFQELGFDSLTAIELRNRLGGTLGLRLPRTVVFDHPDLDALTAFVEGRLDETGAAAPRGALDPGRPDAEEGAGLLTELFWQAAGDGRLNEAGVMIEAAALMRRSFAVPAEAGTKPSPVWFGRRGTRPTVVCLPAFSAISGPHVYARFATGFSETWRLAALPHPGFASGEPLPASVEALAELHAQAVLDAAQGAPVLLVGRSAGGWVAHAIADALERRHAVPAGVALLDTPACADDPRGRDVMVRGMLERESRLVSLDDHRLTAMGAYARLFRQWKPQPISAPTLLVHAAAAYGETEERIASWHLPHEVAEVTGDHFTMLEDHSVTTAEAVERWANSLPSLT
;
A
#
# COMPACT_ATOMS: atom_id res chain seq x y z
N ALA A 1 -71.49 15.53 12.07
CA ALA A 1 -70.42 16.49 11.77
C ALA A 1 -69.28 16.22 12.75
N LEU A 2 -68.11 15.86 12.21
CA LEU A 2 -66.72 16.14 12.69
C LEU A 2 -66.39 15.77 14.17
N ASP A 3 -65.31 15.10 14.57
CA ASP A 3 -64.01 14.83 13.97
C ASP A 3 -63.35 13.62 14.65
N GLY A 4 -62.53 12.88 13.89
CA GLY A 4 -61.63 11.86 14.39
C GLY A 4 -60.29 12.47 14.85
N ALA A 5 -59.77 11.98 15.97
CA ALA A 5 -58.39 12.20 16.38
C ALA A 5 -57.63 10.87 16.24
N ALA A 6 -56.72 10.83 15.26
CA ALA A 6 -55.77 9.75 15.07
C ALA A 6 -54.72 9.75 16.21
N PRO A 7 -54.21 8.57 16.63
CA PRO A 7 -53.09 8.51 17.57
C PRO A 7 -51.81 9.04 16.92
N ALA A 8 -51.03 9.80 17.69
CA ALA A 8 -49.76 10.40 17.30
C ALA A 8 -48.72 9.32 16.89
N PRO A 9 -47.82 9.62 15.93
CA PRO A 9 -46.77 8.69 15.53
C PRO A 9 -45.77 8.49 16.68
N GLU A 10 -45.49 7.23 17.00
CA GLU A 10 -44.37 6.83 17.85
C GLU A 10 -43.06 7.38 17.26
N GLY A 11 -42.32 8.13 18.08
CA GLY A 11 -41.00 8.62 17.72
C GLY A 11 -40.04 7.45 17.44
N PRO A 12 -38.97 7.67 16.65
CA PRO A 12 -38.02 6.63 16.32
C PRO A 12 -37.40 6.08 17.60
N ALA A 13 -37.42 4.76 17.74
CA ALA A 13 -36.72 4.05 18.81
C ALA A 13 -35.24 4.45 18.84
N PRO A 14 -34.62 4.61 20.02
CA PRO A 14 -33.21 4.91 20.12
C PRO A 14 -32.39 3.81 19.45
N ALA A 15 -31.43 4.24 18.63
CA ALA A 15 -30.45 3.35 18.00
C ALA A 15 -29.67 2.57 19.07
N ASP A 16 -29.29 1.34 18.72
CA ASP A 16 -28.57 0.40 19.56
C ASP A 16 -27.14 0.87 19.87
N ASP A 17 -27.01 1.77 20.85
CA ASP A 17 -25.74 2.18 21.47
C ASP A 17 -25.14 1.08 22.39
N GLY A 18 -25.75 -0.11 22.45
CA GLY A 18 -25.45 -1.17 23.43
C GLY A 18 -24.24 -2.04 23.07
N ALA A 19 -24.04 -2.36 21.79
CA ALA A 19 -22.97 -3.27 21.35
C ALA A 19 -21.57 -2.64 21.47
N GLY A 20 -21.38 -1.42 20.93
CA GLY A 20 -20.08 -0.73 20.94
C GLY A 20 -19.58 -0.37 22.35
N GLY A 21 -20.48 0.10 23.21
CA GLY A 21 -20.16 0.42 24.62
C GLY A 21 -19.87 -0.82 25.49
N THR A 22 -20.24 -2.02 25.04
CA THR A 22 -19.96 -3.28 25.75
C THR A 22 -18.59 -3.85 25.36
N VAL A 23 -18.19 -3.72 24.10
CA VAL A 23 -16.86 -4.12 23.62
C VAL A 23 -15.77 -3.21 24.20
N GLN A 24 -15.98 -1.89 24.20
CA GLN A 24 -15.03 -0.93 24.78
C GLN A 24 -14.78 -1.18 26.28
N ARG A 25 -15.85 -1.44 27.06
CA ARG A 25 -15.74 -1.78 28.49
C ARG A 25 -15.00 -3.09 28.73
N ARG A 26 -15.20 -4.09 27.86
CA ARG A 26 -14.49 -5.36 27.93
C ARG A 26 -12.99 -5.18 27.66
N LEU A 27 -12.64 -4.40 26.64
CA LEU A 27 -11.24 -4.13 26.29
C LEU A 27 -10.54 -3.26 27.35
N ALA A 28 -11.23 -2.30 27.96
CA ALA A 28 -10.69 -1.44 29.02
C ALA A 28 -10.33 -2.19 30.31
N GLY A 29 -10.93 -3.36 30.55
CA GLY A 29 -10.62 -4.23 31.69
C GLY A 29 -9.45 -5.20 31.46
N LEU A 30 -8.88 -5.24 30.25
CA LEU A 30 -7.79 -6.15 29.86
C LEU A 30 -6.48 -5.36 29.73
N THR A 31 -5.34 -6.03 29.98
CA THR A 31 -4.02 -5.40 29.90
C THR A 31 -3.04 -6.24 29.08
N GLY A 32 -2.07 -5.57 28.44
CA GLY A 32 -1.01 -6.23 27.67
C GLY A 32 -1.55 -7.22 26.64
N THR A 33 -0.98 -8.42 26.62
CA THR A 33 -1.29 -9.49 25.66
C THR A 33 -2.77 -9.91 25.66
N GLU A 34 -3.44 -9.88 26.82
CA GLU A 34 -4.85 -10.28 26.91
C GLU A 34 -5.77 -9.32 26.14
N ARG A 35 -5.41 -8.03 26.11
CA ARG A 35 -6.14 -7.02 25.33
C ARG A 35 -5.88 -7.21 23.84
N THR A 36 -4.63 -7.47 23.44
CA THR A 36 -4.25 -7.74 22.05
C THR A 36 -4.96 -8.97 21.50
N ASP A 37 -4.98 -10.07 22.24
CA ASP A 37 -5.66 -11.29 21.81
C ASP A 37 -7.17 -11.08 21.69
N ALA A 38 -7.80 -10.41 22.66
CA ALA A 38 -9.23 -10.11 22.60
C ALA A 38 -9.60 -9.19 21.43
N LEU A 39 -8.76 -8.20 21.14
CA LEU A 39 -8.95 -7.32 20.00
C LEU A 39 -8.76 -8.07 18.68
N ARG A 40 -7.72 -8.89 18.58
CA ARG A 40 -7.46 -9.72 17.40
C ARG A 40 -8.63 -10.66 17.09
N GLU A 41 -9.22 -11.30 18.10
CA GLU A 41 -10.43 -12.12 17.92
C GLU A 41 -11.63 -11.32 17.43
N LEU A 42 -11.83 -10.11 17.95
CA LEU A 42 -12.90 -9.21 17.50
C LEU A 42 -12.71 -8.83 16.03
N LEU A 43 -11.51 -8.37 15.66
CA LEU A 43 -11.17 -8.01 14.29
C LEU A 43 -11.35 -9.19 13.33
N ARG A 44 -10.99 -10.41 13.78
CA ARG A 44 -11.18 -11.64 13.00
C ARG A 44 -12.65 -11.96 12.77
N ALA A 45 -13.49 -11.81 13.78
CA ALA A 45 -14.93 -12.05 13.67
C ALA A 45 -15.57 -11.07 12.67
N GLU A 46 -15.25 -9.79 12.78
CA GLU A 46 -15.76 -8.75 11.88
C GLU A 46 -15.29 -8.96 10.43
N ALA A 47 -14.04 -9.35 10.23
CA ALA A 47 -13.50 -9.68 8.91
C ALA A 47 -14.19 -10.91 8.29
N SER A 48 -14.42 -11.96 9.09
CA SER A 48 -15.12 -13.17 8.65
C SER A 48 -16.57 -12.89 8.24
N GLU A 49 -17.27 -12.09 9.03
CA GLU A 49 -18.65 -11.71 8.74
C GLU A 49 -18.75 -10.88 7.45
N THR A 50 -17.80 -9.96 7.24
CA THR A 50 -17.74 -9.13 6.02
C THR A 50 -17.52 -9.98 4.76
N LEU A 51 -16.71 -11.04 4.85
CA LEU A 51 -16.50 -11.98 3.73
C LEU A 51 -17.63 -13.02 3.58
N GLY A 52 -18.68 -12.97 4.42
CA GLY A 52 -19.75 -13.96 4.43
C GLY A 52 -19.28 -15.36 4.83
N HIS A 53 -18.14 -15.48 5.50
CA HIS A 53 -17.59 -16.75 5.95
C HIS A 53 -18.31 -17.24 7.20
N SER A 54 -18.75 -18.49 7.20
CA SER A 54 -19.52 -19.09 8.30
C SER A 54 -18.70 -19.33 9.58
N SER A 55 -17.36 -19.15 9.53
CA SER A 55 -16.48 -19.35 10.67
C SER A 55 -15.30 -18.37 10.65
N PRO A 56 -15.04 -17.67 11.78
CA PRO A 56 -13.87 -16.81 11.95
C PRO A 56 -12.53 -17.52 11.74
N ALA A 57 -12.48 -18.84 11.91
CA ALA A 57 -11.26 -19.64 11.72
C ALA A 57 -10.74 -19.62 10.27
N THR A 58 -11.54 -19.16 9.31
CA THR A 58 -11.14 -18.99 7.90
C THR A 58 -10.26 -17.75 7.68
N VAL A 59 -10.37 -16.75 8.55
CA VAL A 59 -9.51 -15.55 8.56
C VAL A 59 -8.30 -15.84 9.44
N THR A 60 -7.23 -16.26 8.79
CA THR A 60 -5.97 -16.63 9.42
C THR A 60 -5.02 -15.44 9.48
N ALA A 61 -4.22 -15.33 10.54
CA ALA A 61 -3.33 -14.18 10.76
C ALA A 61 -2.15 -14.12 9.76
N ASP A 62 -1.84 -15.22 9.07
CA ASP A 62 -0.72 -15.35 8.13
C ASP A 62 -1.11 -15.06 6.66
N ARG A 63 -2.35 -14.63 6.43
CA ARG A 63 -2.88 -14.29 5.10
C ARG A 63 -3.32 -12.84 5.06
N SER A 64 -3.00 -12.16 3.96
CA SER A 64 -3.49 -10.79 3.76
C SER A 64 -5.01 -10.78 3.52
N PHE A 65 -5.66 -9.66 3.83
CA PHE A 65 -7.07 -9.45 3.50
C PHE A 65 -7.33 -9.64 1.99
N GLN A 66 -6.38 -9.26 1.13
CA GLN A 66 -6.48 -9.45 -0.33
C GLN A 66 -6.41 -10.93 -0.73
N GLU A 67 -5.57 -11.74 -0.07
CA GLU A 67 -5.58 -13.20 -0.26
C GLU A 67 -6.91 -13.83 0.17
N LEU A 68 -7.54 -13.26 1.19
CA LEU A 68 -8.82 -13.71 1.73
C LEU A 68 -10.02 -13.23 0.90
N GLY A 69 -9.81 -12.37 -0.09
CA GLY A 69 -10.83 -11.91 -1.02
C GLY A 69 -11.39 -10.52 -0.73
N PHE A 70 -10.76 -9.73 0.14
CA PHE A 70 -11.12 -8.33 0.30
C PHE A 70 -10.78 -7.50 -0.94
N ASP A 71 -11.75 -6.71 -1.36
CA ASP A 71 -11.70 -5.71 -2.42
C ASP A 71 -12.09 -4.32 -1.88
N SER A 72 -12.28 -3.34 -2.76
CA SER A 72 -12.61 -1.96 -2.37
C SER A 72 -13.94 -1.82 -1.63
N LEU A 73 -14.95 -2.67 -1.92
CA LEU A 73 -16.28 -2.54 -1.31
C LEU A 73 -16.33 -3.23 0.05
N THR A 74 -15.80 -4.45 0.11
CA THR A 74 -15.67 -5.22 1.36
C THR A 74 -14.73 -4.54 2.35
N ALA A 75 -13.68 -3.84 1.90
CA ALA A 75 -12.82 -3.03 2.77
C ALA A 75 -13.57 -1.88 3.47
N ILE A 76 -14.46 -1.19 2.73
CA ILE A 76 -15.29 -0.11 3.29
C ILE A 76 -16.29 -0.66 4.30
N GLU A 77 -16.89 -1.83 4.01
CA GLU A 77 -17.80 -2.51 4.91
C GLU A 77 -17.11 -2.93 6.21
N LEU A 78 -15.95 -3.59 6.13
CA LEU A 78 -15.18 -3.96 7.33
C LEU A 78 -14.83 -2.72 8.16
N ARG A 79 -14.33 -1.65 7.53
CA ARG A 79 -14.06 -0.39 8.23
C ARG A 79 -15.29 0.16 8.96
N ASN A 80 -16.45 0.18 8.31
CA ASN A 80 -17.69 0.67 8.92
C ASN A 80 -18.06 -0.14 10.16
N ARG A 81 -17.99 -1.46 10.04
CA ARG A 81 -18.28 -2.38 11.13
C ARG A 81 -17.32 -2.17 12.29
N LEU A 82 -16.01 -2.15 12.02
CA LEU A 82 -14.98 -1.89 13.02
C LEU A 82 -15.16 -0.52 13.70
N GLY A 83 -15.44 0.53 12.93
CA GLY A 83 -15.66 1.86 13.47
C GLY A 83 -16.88 1.93 14.39
N GLY A 84 -17.98 1.26 14.02
CA GLY A 84 -19.18 1.14 14.84
C GLY A 84 -18.93 0.32 16.12
N THR A 85 -18.32 -0.85 15.99
CA THR A 85 -18.07 -1.77 17.12
C THR A 85 -17.06 -1.21 18.12
N LEU A 86 -16.03 -0.50 17.65
CA LEU A 86 -14.98 0.06 18.50
C LEU A 86 -15.23 1.53 18.90
N GLY A 87 -16.27 2.16 18.36
CA GLY A 87 -16.53 3.60 18.53
C GLY A 87 -15.37 4.48 18.04
N LEU A 88 -14.63 4.00 17.03
CA LEU A 88 -13.49 4.69 16.44
C LEU A 88 -13.87 5.29 15.09
N ARG A 89 -13.33 6.47 14.80
CA ARG A 89 -13.23 6.93 13.42
C ARG A 89 -12.00 6.31 12.79
N LEU A 90 -12.22 5.36 11.88
CA LEU A 90 -11.16 4.67 11.14
C LEU A 90 -11.02 5.28 9.74
N PRO A 91 -9.79 5.48 9.24
CA PRO A 91 -9.54 5.93 7.87
C PRO A 91 -10.20 5.00 6.85
N ARG A 92 -10.59 5.55 5.69
CA ARG A 92 -11.27 4.78 4.62
C ARG A 92 -10.43 3.61 4.08
N THR A 93 -9.15 3.61 4.40
CA THR A 93 -8.08 2.90 3.71
C THR A 93 -7.37 1.92 4.65
N VAL A 94 -7.84 1.85 5.90
CA VAL A 94 -7.25 1.10 7.01
C VAL A 94 -6.96 -0.36 6.67
N VAL A 95 -7.83 -1.01 5.87
CA VAL A 95 -7.66 -2.42 5.45
C VAL A 95 -6.54 -2.60 4.43
N PHE A 96 -6.22 -1.57 3.65
CA PHE A 96 -5.13 -1.58 2.67
C PHE A 96 -3.79 -1.16 3.28
N ASP A 97 -3.83 -0.23 4.25
CA ASP A 97 -2.65 0.22 4.98
C ASP A 97 -2.16 -0.82 5.99
N HIS A 98 -3.10 -1.63 6.51
CA HIS A 98 -2.84 -2.72 7.44
C HIS A 98 -3.35 -4.02 6.84
N PRO A 99 -2.53 -4.67 5.97
CA PRO A 99 -3.02 -5.67 5.01
C PRO A 99 -3.32 -7.03 5.64
N ASP A 100 -3.00 -7.25 6.91
CA ASP A 100 -3.28 -8.48 7.65
C ASP A 100 -3.83 -8.17 9.04
N LEU A 101 -4.32 -9.22 9.70
CA LEU A 101 -4.97 -9.11 11.01
C LEU A 101 -4.03 -8.54 12.08
N ASP A 102 -2.74 -8.85 12.02
CA ASP A 102 -1.77 -8.45 13.03
C ASP A 102 -1.42 -6.96 12.89
N ALA A 103 -1.18 -6.49 11.66
CA ALA A 103 -0.97 -5.08 11.35
C ALA A 103 -2.22 -4.25 11.72
N LEU A 104 -3.42 -4.76 11.43
CA LEU A 104 -4.67 -4.06 11.75
C LEU A 104 -4.91 -4.00 13.25
N THR A 105 -4.60 -5.08 13.97
CA THR A 105 -4.67 -5.12 15.45
C THR A 105 -3.78 -4.04 16.04
N ALA A 106 -2.50 -4.00 15.64
CA ALA A 106 -1.54 -3.01 16.17
C ALA A 106 -1.98 -1.56 15.90
N PHE A 107 -2.53 -1.27 14.73
CA PHE A 107 -3.07 0.06 14.41
C PHE A 107 -4.24 0.44 15.31
N VAL A 108 -5.21 -0.47 15.44
CA VAL A 108 -6.41 -0.21 16.26
C VAL A 108 -6.06 -0.05 17.73
N GLU A 109 -5.09 -0.79 18.25
CA GLU A 109 -4.57 -0.59 19.62
C GLU A 109 -4.05 0.83 19.82
N GLY A 110 -3.19 1.32 18.92
CA GLY A 110 -2.67 2.68 18.97
C GLY A 110 -3.78 3.74 18.97
N ARG A 111 -4.82 3.56 18.14
CA ARG A 111 -5.97 4.48 18.05
C ARG A 111 -6.84 4.46 19.31
N LEU A 112 -7.04 3.30 19.93
CA LEU A 112 -7.75 3.19 21.19
C LEU A 112 -7.00 3.89 22.32
N ASP A 113 -5.67 3.80 22.34
CA ASP A 113 -4.84 4.43 23.36
C ASP A 113 -4.81 5.97 23.21
N GLU A 114 -4.79 6.48 21.97
CA GLU A 114 -4.94 7.91 21.67
C GLU A 114 -6.32 8.45 22.09
N THR A 115 -7.38 7.68 21.85
CA THR A 115 -8.76 8.08 22.19
C THR A 115 -9.00 7.96 23.70
N GLY A 116 -8.39 7.00 24.38
CA GLY A 116 -8.44 6.87 25.84
C GLY A 116 -7.73 7.99 26.59
N ALA A 117 -6.74 8.64 25.95
CA ALA A 117 -6.07 9.82 26.48
C ALA A 117 -6.87 11.14 26.27
N ALA A 118 -7.86 11.15 25.38
CA ALA A 118 -8.69 12.31 25.06
C ALA A 118 -10.14 12.14 25.54
N ALA A 119 -10.53 12.86 26.60
CA ALA A 119 -11.91 12.89 27.08
C ALA A 119 -12.92 13.37 25.99
N PRO A 120 -14.19 12.91 26.02
CA PRO A 120 -15.08 12.98 24.86
C PRO A 120 -15.59 14.41 24.61
N ARG A 121 -15.43 14.92 23.38
CA ARG A 121 -16.16 16.08 22.88
C ARG A 121 -17.37 15.60 22.05
N GLY A 122 -18.55 16.10 22.42
CA GLY A 122 -19.85 15.57 22.04
C GLY A 122 -20.35 15.89 20.62
N ALA A 123 -21.42 15.17 20.28
CA ALA A 123 -22.45 15.35 19.25
C ALA A 123 -22.01 15.92 17.88
N LEU A 124 -22.07 15.05 16.87
CA LEU A 124 -21.70 15.29 15.48
C LEU A 124 -22.81 15.99 14.69
N ASP A 125 -22.43 17.00 13.90
CA ASP A 125 -23.25 17.63 12.85
C ASP A 125 -23.04 16.87 11.51
N PRO A 126 -24.09 16.27 10.91
CA PRO A 126 -23.98 15.38 9.76
C PRO A 126 -23.79 16.08 8.39
N GLY A 127 -23.46 17.39 8.35
CA GLY A 127 -23.50 18.20 7.13
C GLY A 127 -22.16 18.63 6.50
N ARG A 128 -20.99 18.25 7.03
CA ARG A 128 -19.69 18.73 6.53
C ARG A 128 -18.98 17.64 5.70
N PRO A 129 -18.54 17.92 4.45
CA PRO A 129 -17.69 16.98 3.72
C PRO A 129 -16.40 16.74 4.51
N ASP A 130 -16.03 15.47 4.60
CA ASP A 130 -14.95 14.90 5.42
C ASP A 130 -13.68 15.76 5.39
N ALA A 131 -13.46 16.56 6.45
CA ALA A 131 -12.13 17.01 6.80
C ALA A 131 -11.51 15.85 7.59
N GLU A 132 -10.54 15.16 7.00
CA GLU A 132 -9.82 14.04 7.61
C GLU A 132 -9.12 14.50 8.92
N GLU A 133 -9.79 14.36 10.06
CA GLU A 133 -9.14 14.40 11.38
C GLU A 133 -8.19 13.19 11.48
N GLY A 134 -6.93 13.39 11.06
CA GLY A 134 -5.88 12.37 11.08
C GLY A 134 -4.66 12.68 10.21
N ALA A 135 -4.75 13.65 9.31
CA ALA A 135 -3.72 13.90 8.30
C ALA A 135 -2.37 14.42 8.88
N GLY A 136 -2.38 15.11 10.02
CA GLY A 136 -1.18 15.75 10.58
C GLY A 136 -0.81 17.07 9.90
N LEU A 137 0.02 17.88 10.56
CA LEU A 137 0.32 19.25 10.12
C LEU A 137 1.04 19.28 8.78
N LEU A 138 1.93 18.31 8.51
CA LEU A 138 2.66 18.28 7.24
C LEU A 138 1.71 18.00 6.08
N THR A 139 0.71 17.14 6.28
CA THR A 139 -0.30 16.87 5.25
C THR A 139 -1.18 18.08 4.96
N GLU A 140 -1.61 18.81 5.99
CA GLU A 140 -2.34 20.08 5.80
C GLU A 140 -1.52 21.08 4.98
N LEU A 141 -0.25 21.29 5.36
CA LEU A 141 0.64 22.21 4.65
C LEU A 141 0.98 21.74 3.24
N PHE A 142 1.11 20.42 3.04
CA PHE A 142 1.38 19.83 1.74
C PHE A 142 0.23 20.13 0.77
N TRP A 143 -1.02 19.90 1.19
CA TRP A 143 -2.19 20.15 0.35
C TRP A 143 -2.42 21.63 0.10
N GLN A 144 -2.19 22.48 1.10
CA GLN A 144 -2.25 23.92 0.90
C GLN A 144 -1.22 24.37 -0.14
N ALA A 145 0.03 23.92 -0.02
CA ALA A 145 1.07 24.23 -0.99
C ALA A 145 0.75 23.66 -2.38
N ALA A 146 0.20 22.46 -2.47
CA ALA A 146 -0.23 21.88 -3.75
C ALA A 146 -1.36 22.68 -4.41
N GLY A 147 -2.37 23.09 -3.66
CA GLY A 147 -3.47 23.95 -4.13
C GLY A 147 -2.99 25.33 -4.59
N ASP A 148 -1.94 25.85 -3.96
CA ASP A 148 -1.29 27.12 -4.34
C ASP A 148 -0.29 26.98 -5.51
N GLY A 149 -0.10 25.77 -6.06
CA GLY A 149 0.89 25.50 -7.12
C GLY A 149 2.35 25.49 -6.64
N ARG A 150 2.59 25.42 -5.33
CA ARG A 150 3.89 25.48 -4.63
C ARG A 150 4.44 24.09 -4.31
N LEU A 151 4.39 23.20 -5.30
CA LEU A 151 4.74 21.78 -5.15
C LEU A 151 6.24 21.55 -4.91
N ASN A 152 7.09 22.45 -5.41
CA ASN A 152 8.53 22.39 -5.14
C ASN A 152 8.81 22.64 -3.65
N GLU A 153 8.16 23.65 -3.07
CA GLU A 153 8.25 23.97 -1.65
C GLU A 153 7.66 22.85 -0.78
N ALA A 154 6.53 22.26 -1.20
CA ALA A 154 5.95 21.10 -0.53
C ALA A 154 6.94 19.91 -0.52
N GLY A 155 7.61 19.65 -1.65
CA GLY A 155 8.66 18.63 -1.77
C GLY A 155 9.84 18.88 -0.85
N VAL A 156 10.37 20.11 -0.81
CA VAL A 156 11.47 20.49 0.09
C VAL A 156 11.07 20.30 1.55
N MET A 157 9.84 20.64 1.93
CA MET A 157 9.33 20.50 3.29
C MET A 157 9.31 19.02 3.72
N ILE A 158 8.72 18.13 2.94
CA ILE A 158 8.61 16.71 3.30
C ILE A 158 9.99 16.03 3.31
N GLU A 159 10.91 16.43 2.43
CA GLU A 159 12.29 15.95 2.44
C GLU A 159 13.06 16.40 3.69
N ALA A 160 12.89 17.66 4.10
CA ALA A 160 13.52 18.19 5.31
C ALA A 160 12.96 17.52 6.57
N ALA A 161 11.64 17.34 6.64
CA ALA A 161 10.99 16.64 7.74
C ALA A 161 11.42 15.16 7.82
N ALA A 162 11.64 14.50 6.69
CA ALA A 162 12.12 13.13 6.63
C ALA A 162 13.48 12.92 7.32
N LEU A 163 14.34 13.93 7.38
CA LEU A 163 15.64 13.85 8.06
C LEU A 163 15.51 13.67 9.58
N MET A 164 14.36 13.99 10.16
CA MET A 164 14.10 13.84 11.60
C MET A 164 13.64 12.43 11.99
N ARG A 165 13.30 11.60 11.00
CA ARG A 165 12.83 10.23 11.25
C ARG A 165 13.99 9.29 11.58
N ARG A 166 13.71 8.28 12.42
CA ARG A 166 14.64 7.18 12.66
C ARG A 166 15.00 6.50 11.34
N SER A 167 16.26 6.10 11.20
CA SER A 167 16.74 5.38 10.01
C SER A 167 17.56 4.15 10.36
N PHE A 168 17.70 3.25 9.39
CA PHE A 168 18.52 2.05 9.47
C PHE A 168 19.57 2.02 8.35
N ALA A 169 20.82 1.70 8.68
CA ALA A 169 21.92 1.54 7.73
C ALA A 169 22.13 0.09 7.31
N VAL A 170 21.71 -0.87 8.14
CA VAL A 170 21.76 -2.31 7.85
C VAL A 170 20.42 -2.97 8.16
N PRO A 171 20.06 -4.09 7.50
CA PRO A 171 18.76 -4.75 7.69
C PRO A 171 18.42 -5.09 9.15
N ALA A 172 19.42 -5.44 9.96
CA ALA A 172 19.23 -5.77 11.37
C ALA A 172 18.70 -4.60 12.23
N GLU A 173 18.90 -3.36 11.80
CA GLU A 173 18.43 -2.15 12.48
C GLU A 173 16.99 -1.76 12.09
N ALA A 174 16.44 -2.34 11.03
CA ALA A 174 15.08 -2.05 10.57
C ALA A 174 14.00 -2.55 11.55
N GLY A 175 14.36 -3.44 12.47
CA GLY A 175 13.44 -4.11 13.38
C GLY A 175 12.71 -5.25 12.67
N THR A 176 11.54 -4.97 12.12
CA THR A 176 10.73 -5.98 11.42
C THR A 176 10.98 -5.92 9.92
N LYS A 177 11.30 -7.08 9.33
CA LYS A 177 11.44 -7.22 7.88
C LYS A 177 10.06 -7.04 7.21
N PRO A 178 9.97 -6.34 6.06
CA PRO A 178 8.70 -6.20 5.34
C PRO A 178 8.07 -7.56 4.99
N SER A 179 6.80 -7.72 5.37
CA SER A 179 6.00 -8.91 5.03
C SER A 179 5.43 -8.75 3.61
N PRO A 180 5.63 -9.73 2.71
CA PRO A 180 4.99 -9.73 1.40
C PRO A 180 3.47 -9.83 1.55
N VAL A 181 2.75 -8.96 0.84
CA VAL A 181 1.30 -9.03 0.71
C VAL A 181 0.99 -9.92 -0.50
N TRP A 182 0.55 -11.16 -0.27
CA TRP A 182 0.24 -12.05 -1.39
C TRP A 182 -1.14 -11.75 -1.98
N PHE A 183 -1.31 -12.21 -3.22
CA PHE A 183 -2.56 -12.12 -3.97
C PHE A 183 -3.01 -13.51 -4.41
N GLY A 184 -4.33 -13.74 -4.40
CA GLY A 184 -4.94 -14.97 -4.91
C GLY A 184 -4.51 -16.24 -4.17
N ARG A 185 -4.64 -17.40 -4.83
CA ARG A 185 -4.15 -18.69 -4.31
C ARG A 185 -2.64 -18.78 -4.58
N ARG A 186 -1.86 -19.15 -3.56
CA ARG A 186 -0.41 -19.33 -3.68
C ARG A 186 -0.14 -20.53 -4.60
N GLY A 187 0.19 -20.27 -5.87
CA GLY A 187 0.64 -21.27 -6.85
C GLY A 187 1.87 -22.06 -6.38
N THR A 188 2.34 -23.02 -7.16
CA THR A 188 3.43 -23.93 -6.72
C THR A 188 4.82 -23.53 -7.23
N ARG A 189 4.95 -22.62 -8.21
CA ARG A 189 6.19 -21.97 -8.73
C ARG A 189 5.90 -21.32 -10.10
N PRO A 190 6.56 -20.22 -10.54
CA PRO A 190 7.55 -19.33 -9.89
C PRO A 190 6.95 -18.21 -9.03
N THR A 191 7.78 -17.39 -8.36
CA THR A 191 7.33 -16.26 -7.52
C THR A 191 7.56 -14.91 -8.20
N VAL A 192 6.49 -14.13 -8.38
CA VAL A 192 6.54 -12.72 -8.76
C VAL A 192 6.52 -11.87 -7.50
N VAL A 193 7.49 -10.96 -7.37
CA VAL A 193 7.50 -9.93 -6.33
C VAL A 193 7.34 -8.56 -6.97
N CYS A 194 6.24 -7.91 -6.64
CA CYS A 194 5.85 -6.59 -7.14
C CYS A 194 6.30 -5.47 -6.19
N LEU A 195 6.91 -4.42 -6.73
CA LEU A 195 7.45 -3.28 -5.98
C LEU A 195 6.62 -2.03 -6.34
N PRO A 196 5.83 -1.48 -5.40
CA PRO A 196 5.03 -0.29 -5.67
C PRO A 196 5.94 0.93 -5.92
N ALA A 197 5.37 2.01 -6.45
CA ALA A 197 6.05 3.29 -6.42
C ALA A 197 6.12 3.78 -4.95
N PHE A 198 7.11 4.59 -4.60
CA PHE A 198 7.24 5.17 -3.26
C PHE A 198 6.51 6.52 -3.11
N SER A 199 5.35 6.68 -3.75
CA SER A 199 4.48 7.85 -3.53
C SER A 199 3.60 7.66 -2.29
N ALA A 200 3.12 8.76 -1.71
CA ALA A 200 2.29 8.71 -0.50
C ALA A 200 0.99 7.89 -0.68
N ILE A 201 0.48 7.79 -1.90
CA ILE A 201 -0.76 7.07 -2.24
C ILE A 201 -0.54 5.67 -2.82
N SER A 202 0.70 5.25 -3.03
CA SER A 202 1.00 3.93 -3.61
C SER A 202 1.28 2.89 -2.52
N GLY A 203 1.05 1.63 -2.86
CA GLY A 203 1.23 0.51 -1.96
C GLY A 203 0.85 -0.80 -2.64
N PRO A 204 0.87 -1.94 -1.92
CA PRO A 204 0.57 -3.26 -2.46
C PRO A 204 -0.75 -3.35 -3.25
N HIS A 205 -1.78 -2.63 -2.84
CA HIS A 205 -3.11 -2.65 -3.46
C HIS A 205 -3.13 -2.37 -4.97
N VAL A 206 -2.17 -1.61 -5.51
CA VAL A 206 -2.09 -1.30 -6.95
C VAL A 206 -1.85 -2.55 -7.81
N TYR A 207 -1.35 -3.64 -7.22
CA TYR A 207 -1.08 -4.89 -7.92
C TYR A 207 -2.20 -5.93 -7.79
N ALA A 208 -3.27 -5.66 -7.02
CA ALA A 208 -4.31 -6.66 -6.78
C ALA A 208 -4.99 -7.12 -8.10
N ARG A 209 -5.36 -6.17 -8.98
CA ARG A 209 -5.93 -6.47 -10.32
C ARG A 209 -4.89 -7.00 -11.31
N PHE A 210 -3.64 -6.57 -11.17
CA PHE A 210 -2.54 -7.08 -12.00
C PHE A 210 -2.30 -8.57 -11.70
N ALA A 211 -2.35 -8.96 -10.44
CA ALA A 211 -2.08 -10.33 -10.03
C ALA A 211 -3.09 -11.34 -10.61
N THR A 212 -4.33 -10.92 -10.88
CA THR A 212 -5.34 -11.79 -11.49
C THR A 212 -5.09 -12.10 -12.96
N GLY A 213 -4.17 -11.38 -13.62
CA GLY A 213 -3.82 -11.62 -15.01
C GLY A 213 -2.72 -12.67 -15.22
N PHE A 214 -2.02 -13.08 -14.15
CA PHE A 214 -1.09 -14.20 -14.21
C PHE A 214 -1.83 -15.55 -14.12
N SER A 215 -1.30 -16.57 -14.78
CA SER A 215 -1.81 -17.94 -14.63
C SER A 215 -1.64 -18.49 -13.20
N GLU A 216 -2.49 -19.44 -12.79
CA GLU A 216 -2.55 -19.98 -11.42
C GLU A 216 -1.27 -20.73 -10.97
N THR A 217 -0.32 -20.96 -11.86
CA THR A 217 0.98 -21.58 -11.53
C THR A 217 1.85 -20.63 -10.71
N TRP A 218 1.73 -19.33 -10.96
CA TRP A 218 2.53 -18.29 -10.33
C TRP A 218 2.07 -17.98 -8.91
N ARG A 219 3.05 -17.63 -8.07
CA ARG A 219 2.81 -17.01 -6.77
C ARG A 219 3.07 -15.53 -6.91
N LEU A 220 2.13 -14.69 -6.54
CA LEU A 220 2.29 -13.24 -6.65
C LEU A 220 2.16 -12.57 -5.29
N ALA A 221 3.12 -11.71 -4.98
CA ALA A 221 3.07 -10.83 -3.83
C ALA A 221 3.58 -9.44 -4.19
N ALA A 222 3.12 -8.44 -3.46
CA ALA A 222 3.73 -7.12 -3.46
C ALA A 222 4.46 -6.88 -2.14
N LEU A 223 5.62 -6.24 -2.22
CA LEU A 223 6.46 -5.97 -1.05
C LEU A 223 6.31 -4.49 -0.65
N PRO A 224 5.70 -4.19 0.51
CA PRO A 224 5.60 -2.82 0.99
C PRO A 224 6.98 -2.25 1.32
N HIS A 225 7.14 -0.95 1.14
CA HIS A 225 8.38 -0.26 1.45
C HIS A 225 8.41 0.17 2.92
N PRO A 226 9.54 0.00 3.64
CA PRO A 226 9.65 0.43 5.03
C PRO A 226 9.58 1.96 5.15
N GLY A 227 8.97 2.41 6.24
CA GLY A 227 8.85 3.82 6.61
C GLY A 227 7.51 4.44 6.26
N PHE A 228 6.64 3.75 5.53
CA PHE A 228 5.33 4.29 5.16
C PHE A 228 4.29 4.14 6.27
N ALA A 229 4.47 3.20 7.21
CA ALA A 229 3.63 3.11 8.39
C ALA A 229 4.20 3.91 9.58
N SER A 230 3.34 4.21 10.55
CA SER A 230 3.73 4.88 11.79
C SER A 230 4.79 4.06 12.55
N GLY A 231 5.78 4.74 13.11
CA GLY A 231 6.86 4.13 13.89
C GLY A 231 7.96 3.42 13.08
N GLU A 232 7.75 3.13 11.79
CA GLU A 232 8.77 2.45 10.98
C GLU A 232 9.99 3.34 10.71
N PRO A 233 11.22 2.78 10.77
CA PRO A 233 12.41 3.51 10.38
C PRO A 233 12.53 3.61 8.85
N LEU A 234 13.18 4.67 8.36
CA LEU A 234 13.49 4.85 6.95
C LEU A 234 14.84 4.22 6.58
N PRO A 235 15.03 3.76 5.34
CA PRO A 235 16.36 3.34 4.89
C PRO A 235 17.31 4.55 4.86
N ALA A 236 18.55 4.36 5.33
CA ALA A 236 19.58 5.39 5.28
C ALA A 236 20.22 5.53 3.88
N SER A 237 20.16 4.46 3.06
CA SER A 237 20.68 4.43 1.69
C SER A 237 19.86 3.49 0.79
N VAL A 238 20.05 3.57 -0.52
CA VAL A 238 19.43 2.63 -1.48
C VAL A 238 19.95 1.20 -1.25
N GLU A 239 21.22 1.06 -0.88
CA GLU A 239 21.83 -0.23 -0.54
C GLU A 239 21.17 -0.85 0.69
N ALA A 240 20.94 -0.06 1.76
CA ALA A 240 20.25 -0.54 2.96
C ALA A 240 18.83 -1.06 2.65
N LEU A 241 18.09 -0.30 1.82
CA LEU A 241 16.78 -0.71 1.32
C LEU A 241 16.85 -2.01 0.50
N ALA A 242 17.76 -2.07 -0.47
CA ALA A 242 17.92 -3.21 -1.36
C ALA A 242 18.33 -4.48 -0.61
N GLU A 243 19.24 -4.39 0.36
CA GLU A 243 19.67 -5.53 1.18
C GLU A 243 18.54 -6.08 2.05
N LEU A 244 17.70 -5.21 2.63
CA LEU A 244 16.53 -5.61 3.42
C LEU A 244 15.49 -6.30 2.54
N HIS A 245 15.15 -5.70 1.40
CA HIS A 245 14.19 -6.27 0.45
C HIS A 245 14.71 -7.56 -0.18
N ALA A 246 16.02 -7.67 -0.48
CA ALA A 246 16.61 -8.91 -0.98
C ALA A 246 16.44 -10.07 0.02
N GLN A 247 16.55 -9.82 1.33
CA GLN A 247 16.23 -10.83 2.35
C GLN A 247 14.75 -11.22 2.32
N ALA A 248 13.85 -10.24 2.23
CA ALA A 248 12.42 -10.49 2.15
C ALA A 248 12.02 -11.29 0.90
N VAL A 249 12.63 -10.98 -0.25
CA VAL A 249 12.45 -11.69 -1.52
C VAL A 249 12.91 -13.15 -1.42
N LEU A 250 14.10 -13.40 -0.88
CA LEU A 250 14.63 -14.77 -0.75
C LEU A 250 13.74 -15.62 0.15
N ASP A 251 13.29 -15.05 1.27
CA ASP A 251 12.42 -15.74 2.22
C ASP A 251 11.03 -16.01 1.62
N ALA A 252 10.49 -15.06 0.84
CA ALA A 252 9.22 -15.23 0.14
C ALA A 252 9.31 -16.31 -0.95
N ALA A 253 10.43 -16.33 -1.68
CA ALA A 253 10.66 -17.25 -2.79
C ALA A 253 10.86 -18.70 -2.33
N GLN A 254 11.45 -18.92 -1.15
CA GLN A 254 11.75 -20.26 -0.62
C GLN A 254 12.57 -21.11 -1.62
N GLY A 255 13.52 -20.47 -2.31
CA GLY A 255 14.36 -21.10 -3.34
C GLY A 255 13.70 -21.26 -4.71
N ALA A 256 12.45 -20.83 -4.89
CA ALA A 256 11.84 -20.73 -6.22
C ALA A 256 12.49 -19.62 -7.06
N PRO A 257 12.49 -19.73 -8.40
CA PRO A 257 12.86 -18.62 -9.27
C PRO A 257 12.00 -17.37 -8.99
N VAL A 258 12.63 -16.20 -9.03
CA VAL A 258 12.01 -14.92 -8.72
C VAL A 258 11.94 -14.04 -9.96
N LEU A 259 10.76 -13.50 -10.24
CA LEU A 259 10.56 -12.38 -11.15
C LEU A 259 10.30 -11.11 -10.33
N LEU A 260 11.13 -10.08 -10.50
CA LEU A 260 10.91 -8.77 -9.88
C LEU A 260 10.11 -7.89 -10.84
N VAL A 261 9.06 -7.24 -10.35
CA VAL A 261 8.22 -6.34 -11.16
C VAL A 261 8.08 -5.01 -10.44
N GLY A 262 8.55 -3.92 -11.03
CA GLY A 262 8.48 -2.60 -10.40
C GLY A 262 7.77 -1.60 -11.28
N ARG A 263 6.79 -0.87 -10.73
CA ARG A 263 6.07 0.20 -11.43
C ARG A 263 6.69 1.56 -11.14
N SER A 264 6.93 2.36 -12.18
CA SER A 264 7.41 3.72 -12.05
C SER A 264 8.69 3.74 -11.20
N ALA A 265 8.76 4.56 -10.17
CA ALA A 265 9.88 4.58 -9.22
C ALA A 265 10.12 3.23 -8.48
N GLY A 266 9.11 2.36 -8.40
CA GLY A 266 9.25 0.99 -7.92
C GLY A 266 10.14 0.12 -8.82
N GLY A 267 10.29 0.47 -10.11
CA GLY A 267 11.26 -0.14 -11.02
C GLY A 267 12.71 0.11 -10.61
N TRP A 268 13.01 1.30 -10.05
CA TRP A 268 14.34 1.58 -9.48
C TRP A 268 14.63 0.69 -8.28
N VAL A 269 13.62 0.49 -7.42
CA VAL A 269 13.74 -0.41 -6.26
C VAL A 269 13.92 -1.86 -6.72
N ALA A 270 13.13 -2.32 -7.71
CA ALA A 270 13.26 -3.65 -8.28
C ALA A 270 14.67 -3.90 -8.85
N HIS A 271 15.23 -2.93 -9.58
CA HIS A 271 16.59 -3.02 -10.11
C HIS A 271 17.65 -3.03 -9.01
N ALA A 272 17.52 -2.17 -7.98
CA ALA A 272 18.43 -2.15 -6.85
C ALA A 272 18.40 -3.48 -6.05
N ILE A 273 17.22 -4.09 -5.91
CA ILE A 273 17.08 -5.42 -5.31
C ILE A 273 17.76 -6.49 -6.18
N ALA A 274 17.61 -6.42 -7.50
CA ALA A 274 18.27 -7.35 -8.42
C ALA A 274 19.79 -7.31 -8.26
N ASP A 275 20.40 -6.12 -8.24
CA ASP A 275 21.83 -5.94 -7.97
C ASP A 275 22.24 -6.56 -6.62
N ALA A 276 21.48 -6.29 -5.55
CA ALA A 276 21.75 -6.86 -4.23
C ALA A 276 21.63 -8.39 -4.19
N LEU A 277 20.68 -8.97 -4.93
CA LEU A 277 20.50 -10.41 -5.05
C LEU A 277 21.63 -11.06 -5.85
N GLU A 278 22.12 -10.43 -6.93
CA GLU A 278 23.27 -10.91 -7.69
C GLU A 278 24.56 -10.91 -6.85
N ARG A 279 24.79 -9.87 -6.05
CA ARG A 279 25.90 -9.83 -5.08
C ARG A 279 25.85 -10.95 -4.04
N ARG A 280 24.68 -11.56 -3.84
CA ARG A 280 24.44 -12.74 -2.97
C ARG A 280 24.37 -14.06 -3.74
N HIS A 281 24.73 -14.07 -5.02
CA HIS A 281 24.65 -15.25 -5.90
C HIS A 281 23.24 -15.82 -6.07
N ALA A 282 22.21 -14.98 -5.92
CA ALA A 282 20.80 -15.34 -6.07
C ALA A 282 20.14 -14.60 -7.24
N VAL A 283 20.68 -14.78 -8.44
CA VAL A 283 20.25 -14.04 -9.65
C VAL A 283 18.74 -14.20 -9.89
N PRO A 284 17.95 -13.11 -9.94
CA PRO A 284 16.55 -13.17 -10.33
C PRO A 284 16.39 -13.75 -11.74
N ALA A 285 15.28 -14.43 -12.00
CA ALA A 285 14.95 -14.91 -13.33
C ALA A 285 14.77 -13.76 -14.33
N GLY A 286 14.26 -12.62 -13.86
CA GLY A 286 14.16 -11.39 -14.64
C GLY A 286 13.65 -10.20 -13.83
N VAL A 287 13.78 -9.01 -14.41
CA VAL A 287 13.28 -7.74 -13.86
C VAL A 287 12.37 -7.07 -14.89
N ALA A 288 11.09 -6.87 -14.56
CA ALA A 288 10.16 -6.11 -15.38
C ALA A 288 9.96 -4.70 -14.80
N LEU A 289 10.24 -3.70 -15.62
CA LEU A 289 10.14 -2.27 -15.34
C LEU A 289 8.88 -1.73 -16.01
N LEU A 290 7.82 -1.50 -15.23
CA LEU A 290 6.54 -1.01 -15.74
C LEU A 290 6.55 0.51 -15.78
N ASP A 291 6.63 1.07 -16.99
CA ASP A 291 6.66 2.50 -17.29
C ASP A 291 7.63 3.29 -16.38
N THR A 292 8.83 2.72 -16.19
CA THR A 292 9.84 3.23 -15.26
C THR A 292 10.68 4.34 -15.90
N PRO A 293 10.82 5.53 -15.27
CA PRO A 293 11.66 6.60 -15.81
C PRO A 293 13.15 6.27 -15.69
N ALA A 294 13.99 6.95 -16.47
CA ALA A 294 15.44 6.70 -16.46
C ALA A 294 16.13 7.09 -15.15
N CYS A 295 15.64 8.15 -14.49
CA CYS A 295 16.15 8.62 -13.21
C CYS A 295 15.11 9.47 -12.47
N ALA A 296 15.35 9.72 -11.18
CA ALA A 296 14.44 10.47 -10.32
C ALA A 296 14.31 11.96 -10.66
N ASP A 297 15.33 12.55 -11.28
CA ASP A 297 15.32 13.95 -11.71
C ASP A 297 14.73 14.15 -13.12
N ASP A 298 14.21 13.09 -13.75
CA ASP A 298 13.49 13.23 -15.03
C ASP A 298 12.23 14.09 -14.81
N PRO A 299 12.13 15.27 -15.45
CA PRO A 299 11.01 16.20 -15.24
C PRO A 299 9.66 15.57 -15.61
N ARG A 300 9.65 14.62 -16.56
CA ARG A 300 8.43 13.91 -16.99
C ARG A 300 7.90 13.03 -15.88
N GLY A 301 8.78 12.24 -15.25
CA GLY A 301 8.42 11.39 -14.11
C GLY A 301 7.93 12.19 -12.91
N ARG A 302 8.54 13.36 -12.65
CA ARG A 302 8.12 14.26 -11.56
C ARG A 302 6.73 14.85 -11.79
N ASP A 303 6.44 15.37 -12.98
CA ASP A 303 5.12 15.95 -13.31
C ASP A 303 4.01 14.91 -13.19
N VAL A 304 4.26 13.69 -13.69
CA VAL A 304 3.33 12.56 -13.61
C VAL A 304 3.04 12.15 -12.17
N MET A 305 4.08 12.05 -11.33
CA MET A 305 3.91 11.71 -9.91
C MET A 305 3.04 12.75 -9.19
N VAL A 306 3.30 14.03 -9.44
CA VAL A 306 2.59 15.16 -8.83
C VAL A 306 1.12 15.19 -9.27
N ARG A 307 0.86 15.22 -10.59
CA ARG A 307 -0.51 15.28 -11.14
C ARG A 307 -1.31 14.05 -10.77
N GLY A 308 -0.69 12.88 -10.90
CA GLY A 308 -1.34 11.63 -10.54
C GLY A 308 -1.72 11.53 -9.08
N MET A 309 -0.93 12.13 -8.18
CA MET A 309 -1.27 12.18 -6.76
C MET A 309 -2.47 13.09 -6.48
N LEU A 310 -2.51 14.27 -7.11
CA LEU A 310 -3.62 15.24 -6.99
C LEU A 310 -4.94 14.68 -7.57
N GLU A 311 -4.88 14.02 -8.72
CA GLU A 311 -6.08 13.51 -9.41
C GLU A 311 -6.68 12.27 -8.73
N ARG A 312 -5.85 11.45 -8.07
CA ARG A 312 -6.24 10.15 -7.47
C ARG A 312 -6.51 10.20 -5.97
N GLU A 313 -6.25 11.35 -5.33
CA GLU A 313 -6.44 11.61 -3.89
C GLU A 313 -7.85 11.25 -3.39
N SER A 314 -8.85 11.17 -4.26
CA SER A 314 -10.23 10.87 -3.86
C SER A 314 -10.54 9.39 -3.54
N ARG A 315 -9.68 8.41 -3.86
CA ARG A 315 -10.17 7.02 -4.03
C ARG A 315 -9.77 5.95 -3.01
N LEU A 316 -8.52 5.78 -2.54
CA LEU A 316 -8.18 4.54 -1.82
C LEU A 316 -7.06 4.57 -0.74
N VAL A 317 -6.29 5.65 -0.54
CA VAL A 317 -5.26 5.76 0.53
C VAL A 317 -5.35 7.11 1.24
N SER A 318 -5.47 7.12 2.58
CA SER A 318 -5.42 8.35 3.39
C SER A 318 -3.96 8.80 3.48
N LEU A 319 -3.69 10.05 3.11
CA LEU A 319 -2.36 10.62 3.31
C LEU A 319 -2.18 10.99 4.77
N ASP A 320 -1.01 10.67 5.30
CA ASP A 320 -0.57 11.13 6.60
C ASP A 320 0.89 11.65 6.53
N ASP A 321 1.31 12.30 7.62
CA ASP A 321 2.67 12.83 7.77
C ASP A 321 3.75 11.73 7.59
N HIS A 322 3.46 10.47 7.92
CA HIS A 322 4.41 9.36 7.77
C HIS A 322 4.63 9.00 6.30
N ARG A 323 3.56 8.88 5.52
CA ARG A 323 3.60 8.59 4.07
C ARG A 323 4.26 9.74 3.30
N LEU A 324 3.97 10.99 3.66
CA LEU A 324 4.60 12.16 3.05
C LEU A 324 6.11 12.22 3.34
N THR A 325 6.51 12.05 4.59
CA THR A 325 7.94 12.04 4.95
C THR A 325 8.68 10.83 4.36
N ALA A 326 8.04 9.67 4.23
CA ALA A 326 8.60 8.53 3.52
C ALA A 326 8.82 8.84 2.03
N MET A 327 7.81 9.39 1.36
CA MET A 327 7.93 9.82 -0.03
C MET A 327 9.10 10.79 -0.23
N GLY A 328 9.23 11.80 0.63
CA GLY A 328 10.37 12.73 0.62
C GLY A 328 11.72 12.03 0.83
N ALA A 329 11.80 11.10 1.77
CA ALA A 329 13.01 10.32 2.01
C ALA A 329 13.45 9.52 0.78
N TYR A 330 12.54 8.80 0.15
CA TYR A 330 12.84 7.97 -1.03
C TYR A 330 13.19 8.85 -2.25
N ALA A 331 12.49 9.96 -2.44
CA ALA A 331 12.85 10.94 -3.48
C ALA A 331 14.30 11.44 -3.30
N ARG A 332 14.71 11.74 -2.06
CA ARG A 332 16.09 12.12 -1.74
C ARG A 332 17.09 10.98 -1.99
N LEU A 333 16.77 9.76 -1.58
CA LEU A 333 17.64 8.59 -1.75
C LEU A 333 17.91 8.27 -3.22
N PHE A 334 16.88 8.32 -4.06
CA PHE A 334 16.97 7.95 -5.46
C PHE A 334 17.40 9.11 -6.38
N ARG A 335 17.46 10.35 -5.88
CA ARG A 335 17.83 11.56 -6.67
C ARG A 335 19.10 11.36 -7.50
N GLN A 336 20.16 10.88 -6.87
CA GLN A 336 21.47 10.67 -7.51
C GLN A 336 21.78 9.20 -7.78
N TRP A 337 20.85 8.31 -7.48
CA TRP A 337 21.04 6.88 -7.69
C TRP A 337 21.08 6.58 -9.19
N LYS A 338 21.98 5.66 -9.57
CA LYS A 338 22.11 5.18 -10.94
C LYS A 338 22.16 3.65 -10.92
N PRO A 339 21.39 2.98 -11.78
CA PRO A 339 21.40 1.52 -11.85
C PRO A 339 22.78 1.03 -12.30
N GLN A 340 23.29 0.01 -11.62
CA GLN A 340 24.48 -0.73 -12.06
C GLN A 340 24.06 -1.85 -13.03
N PRO A 341 24.92 -2.28 -13.97
CA PRO A 341 24.62 -3.43 -14.83
C PRO A 341 24.32 -4.68 -14.00
N ILE A 342 23.23 -5.36 -14.33
CA ILE A 342 22.84 -6.66 -13.76
C ILE A 342 22.87 -7.72 -14.87
N SER A 343 23.06 -8.98 -14.50
CA SER A 343 22.99 -10.13 -15.41
C SER A 343 21.56 -10.59 -15.71
N ALA A 344 20.61 -10.32 -14.80
CA ALA A 344 19.22 -10.68 -14.97
C ALA A 344 18.61 -10.02 -16.21
N PRO A 345 17.90 -10.78 -17.07
CA PRO A 345 17.15 -10.23 -18.18
C PRO A 345 16.18 -9.14 -17.72
N THR A 346 16.14 -8.02 -18.44
CA THR A 346 15.30 -6.87 -18.09
C THR A 346 14.28 -6.60 -19.18
N LEU A 347 13.01 -6.45 -18.81
CA LEU A 347 11.93 -5.99 -19.68
C LEU A 347 11.54 -4.57 -19.30
N LEU A 348 11.55 -3.64 -20.24
CA LEU A 348 10.92 -2.33 -20.10
C LEU A 348 9.53 -2.38 -20.75
N VAL A 349 8.48 -2.21 -19.95
CA VAL A 349 7.10 -2.16 -20.43
C VAL A 349 6.68 -0.71 -20.57
N HIS A 350 6.37 -0.30 -21.79
CA HIS A 350 5.93 1.05 -22.12
C HIS A 350 4.41 1.13 -22.10
N ALA A 351 3.88 2.19 -21.50
CA ALA A 351 2.51 2.61 -21.77
C ALA A 351 2.40 3.15 -23.22
N ALA A 352 1.38 2.73 -23.95
CA ALA A 352 1.16 3.15 -25.33
C ALA A 352 0.77 4.64 -25.41
N ALA A 353 -0.01 5.12 -24.44
CA ALA A 353 -0.43 6.51 -24.33
C ALA A 353 0.49 7.30 -23.39
N ALA A 354 0.79 8.55 -23.76
CA ALA A 354 1.44 9.49 -22.86
C ALA A 354 0.45 9.95 -21.77
N TYR A 355 0.98 10.33 -20.61
CA TYR A 355 0.18 10.91 -19.53
C TYR A 355 0.41 12.42 -19.46
N GLY A 356 -0.68 13.18 -19.35
CA GLY A 356 -0.64 14.65 -19.30
C GLY A 356 -0.63 15.30 -20.69
N GLU A 357 -0.24 16.58 -20.74
CA GLU A 357 -0.23 17.39 -21.97
C GLU A 357 1.00 17.14 -22.85
N THR A 358 2.00 16.42 -22.34
CA THR A 358 3.21 16.08 -23.08
C THR A 358 2.99 14.81 -23.91
N GLU A 359 3.42 14.82 -25.18
CA GLU A 359 3.43 13.60 -26.03
C GLU A 359 4.59 12.65 -25.69
N GLU A 360 5.49 13.03 -24.78
CA GLU A 360 6.66 12.23 -24.45
C GLU A 360 6.35 11.07 -23.50
N ARG A 361 6.91 9.90 -23.80
CA ARG A 361 6.85 8.71 -22.95
C ARG A 361 7.81 8.85 -21.77
N ILE A 362 7.35 8.40 -20.60
CA ILE A 362 8.11 8.44 -19.34
C ILE A 362 9.10 7.28 -19.29
N ALA A 363 8.68 6.09 -19.74
CA ALA A 363 9.50 4.88 -19.79
C ALA A 363 10.81 5.13 -20.55
N SER A 364 11.93 4.99 -19.84
CA SER A 364 13.25 5.13 -20.42
C SER A 364 14.27 4.37 -19.57
N TRP A 365 15.07 3.52 -20.21
CA TRP A 365 16.11 2.75 -19.52
C TRP A 365 17.37 2.68 -20.39
N HIS A 366 18.54 2.87 -19.78
CA HIS A 366 19.81 2.96 -20.51
C HIS A 366 20.64 1.66 -20.49
N LEU A 367 20.34 0.75 -19.57
CA LEU A 367 20.97 -0.58 -19.51
C LEU A 367 20.30 -1.54 -20.50
N PRO A 368 20.95 -2.65 -20.90
CA PRO A 368 20.36 -3.63 -21.82
C PRO A 368 19.00 -4.12 -21.35
N HIS A 369 18.00 -4.08 -22.24
CA HIS A 369 16.63 -4.51 -21.96
C HIS A 369 15.90 -4.92 -23.24
N GLU A 370 14.86 -5.74 -23.07
CA GLU A 370 13.81 -5.96 -24.06
C GLU A 370 12.68 -4.95 -23.84
N VAL A 371 11.89 -4.70 -24.87
CA VAL A 371 10.77 -3.75 -24.81
C VAL A 371 9.46 -4.46 -25.12
N ALA A 372 8.43 -4.17 -24.32
CA ALA A 372 7.05 -4.47 -24.64
C ALA A 372 6.22 -3.18 -24.54
N GLU A 373 5.18 -3.06 -25.35
CA GLU A 373 4.21 -1.97 -25.28
C GLU A 373 2.85 -2.53 -24.83
N VAL A 374 2.17 -1.81 -23.94
CA VAL A 374 0.84 -2.17 -23.41
C VAL A 374 -0.13 -1.01 -23.50
N THR A 375 -1.42 -1.32 -23.60
CA THR A 375 -2.49 -0.32 -23.62
C THR A 375 -2.56 0.48 -22.32
N GLY A 376 -2.93 1.75 -22.43
CA GLY A 376 -3.07 2.67 -21.31
C GLY A 376 -1.95 3.70 -21.25
N ASP A 377 -2.05 4.54 -20.23
CA ASP A 377 -1.04 5.50 -19.79
C ASP A 377 -0.30 4.99 -18.54
N HIS A 378 0.56 5.83 -17.97
CA HIS A 378 1.37 5.55 -16.78
C HIS A 378 0.60 4.94 -15.60
N PHE A 379 -0.69 5.27 -15.46
CA PHE A 379 -1.55 4.77 -14.39
C PHE A 379 -2.52 3.71 -14.89
N THR A 380 -3.22 3.98 -15.99
CA THR A 380 -4.28 3.09 -16.49
C THR A 380 -3.74 1.72 -16.91
N MET A 381 -2.43 1.59 -17.21
CA MET A 381 -1.77 0.31 -17.44
C MET A 381 -1.91 -0.69 -16.27
N LEU A 382 -2.05 -0.21 -15.04
CA LEU A 382 -2.26 -1.03 -13.84
C LEU A 382 -3.63 -0.79 -13.17
N GLU A 383 -4.47 0.09 -13.71
CA GLU A 383 -5.85 0.30 -13.24
C GLU A 383 -6.85 -0.41 -14.17
N ASP A 384 -7.04 0.14 -15.37
CA ASP A 384 -8.02 -0.35 -16.34
C ASP A 384 -7.48 -1.51 -17.18
N HIS A 385 -6.17 -1.52 -17.42
CA HIS A 385 -5.48 -2.48 -18.29
C HIS A 385 -4.57 -3.44 -17.52
N SER A 386 -4.77 -3.59 -16.19
CA SER A 386 -3.87 -4.39 -15.33
C SER A 386 -3.70 -5.83 -15.81
N VAL A 387 -4.78 -6.47 -16.25
CA VAL A 387 -4.77 -7.87 -16.70
C VAL A 387 -3.94 -8.02 -17.98
N THR A 388 -4.17 -7.18 -18.98
CA THR A 388 -3.40 -7.22 -20.25
C THR A 388 -1.93 -6.88 -20.04
N THR A 389 -1.61 -6.00 -19.08
CA THR A 389 -0.23 -5.70 -18.69
C THR A 389 0.43 -6.91 -18.03
N ALA A 390 -0.27 -7.61 -17.14
CA ALA A 390 0.20 -8.84 -16.51
C ALA A 390 0.48 -9.94 -17.53
N GLU A 391 -0.43 -10.16 -18.48
CA GLU A 391 -0.26 -11.13 -19.57
C GLU A 391 0.95 -10.81 -20.46
N ALA A 392 1.27 -9.53 -20.67
CA ALA A 392 2.48 -9.13 -21.40
C ALA A 392 3.75 -9.50 -20.63
N VAL A 393 3.78 -9.24 -19.32
CA VAL A 393 4.91 -9.60 -18.45
C VAL A 393 5.05 -11.13 -18.35
N GLU A 394 3.96 -11.86 -18.16
CA GLU A 394 3.98 -13.33 -18.10
C GLU A 394 4.46 -13.96 -19.40
N ARG A 395 4.02 -13.45 -20.56
CA ARG A 395 4.49 -13.95 -21.88
C ARG A 395 6.00 -13.79 -22.03
N TRP A 396 6.55 -12.65 -21.63
CA TRP A 396 7.99 -12.45 -21.63
C TRP A 396 8.68 -13.39 -20.63
N ALA A 397 8.17 -13.48 -19.39
CA ALA A 397 8.76 -14.33 -18.37
C ALA A 397 8.80 -15.82 -18.76
N ASN A 398 7.76 -16.32 -19.42
CA ASN A 398 7.70 -17.69 -19.95
C ASN A 398 8.67 -17.94 -21.13
N SER A 399 9.26 -16.90 -21.72
CA SER A 399 10.32 -17.05 -22.72
C SER A 399 11.72 -17.16 -22.11
N LEU A 400 11.86 -16.90 -20.80
CA LEU A 400 13.16 -16.87 -20.13
C LEU A 400 13.66 -18.29 -19.82
N PRO A 401 14.92 -18.63 -20.17
CA PRO A 401 15.47 -19.98 -19.97
C PRO A 401 15.49 -20.46 -18.52
N SER A 402 15.50 -19.54 -17.55
CA SER A 402 15.48 -19.85 -16.11
C SER A 402 14.10 -20.26 -15.58
N LEU A 403 13.05 -20.10 -16.39
CA LEU A 403 11.65 -20.33 -16.02
C LEU A 403 10.95 -21.40 -16.89
N THR A 404 11.50 -21.70 -18.06
CA THR A 404 11.16 -22.87 -18.90
C THR A 404 11.82 -24.13 -18.38
#